data_AF-A0A7V3D4B1-F1
#
_entry.id   AF-A0A7V3D4B1-F1
#
_cell.length_a   1.000
_cell.length_b   1.000
_cell.length_c   1.000
_cell.angle_alpha   90.00
_cell.angle_beta   90.00
_cell.angle_gamma   90.00
#
_symmetry.space_group_name_H-M   'P 1'
#
loop_
_entity.id
_entity.type
_entity.pdbx_description
1 polymer ?
#
loop_
_entity_poly.entity_id
_entity_poly.type
_entity_poly.pdbx_seq_one_letter_code
_entity_poly.pdbx_strand_id
1 'polypeptide(L)'
;MSRKKKKQQPAPQEPAVPGRRPEPVEWLRRGLLGLVTVLIVARPLVLGEDPGLTLPLSDTSNLILTLLWLIATVGWAAWRLLAREGSWHVGLVEAGLLATVVSVFVSVALPRPYIYRHAALLVSWEWLAFFLALFLIRQLATREEDQNRVLAALLASVVSVSAYGLYQYTVELPRLRQSTVTAERASRAVGLLSGLAGPLQAAVVTVGVQTEDEELASQVARRLQEHNHAFA
;
A
#
# COMPACT_ATOMS: atom_id res chain seq x y z
N MET A 1 66.30 43.08 -17.10
CA MET A 1 65.01 42.47 -17.49
C MET A 1 65.09 40.95 -17.29
N SER A 2 64.56 40.44 -16.18
CA SER A 2 64.74 39.04 -15.77
C SER A 2 63.47 38.23 -16.05
N ARG A 3 63.52 37.32 -17.03
CA ARG A 3 62.42 36.40 -17.38
C ARG A 3 62.25 35.38 -16.24
N LYS A 4 61.23 35.57 -15.40
CA LYS A 4 60.77 34.58 -14.42
C LYS A 4 60.33 33.31 -15.17
N LYS A 5 61.16 32.25 -15.09
CA LYS A 5 60.79 30.88 -15.44
C LYS A 5 59.57 30.47 -14.62
N LYS A 6 58.41 30.41 -15.26
CA LYS A 6 57.18 29.85 -14.71
C LYS A 6 57.44 28.36 -14.49
N LYS A 7 57.68 27.97 -13.23
CA LYS A 7 57.78 26.57 -12.80
C LYS A 7 56.49 25.88 -13.28
N GLN A 8 56.63 24.98 -14.24
CA GLN A 8 55.56 24.10 -14.68
C GLN A 8 55.14 23.30 -13.45
N GLN A 9 53.97 23.65 -12.91
CA GLN A 9 53.33 22.90 -11.86
C GLN A 9 52.96 21.54 -12.49
N PRO A 10 53.48 20.41 -11.97
CA PRO A 10 53.17 19.11 -12.52
C PRO A 10 51.64 18.96 -12.52
N ALA A 11 51.10 18.52 -13.66
CA ALA A 11 49.69 18.27 -13.83
C ALA A 11 49.17 17.51 -12.60
N PRO A 12 48.03 17.91 -12.00
CA PRO A 12 47.39 17.14 -10.95
C PRO A 12 47.32 15.70 -11.41
N GLN A 13 48.11 14.83 -10.77
CA GLN A 13 48.00 13.40 -10.97
C GLN A 13 46.56 13.08 -10.61
N GLU A 14 45.76 12.73 -11.62
CA GLU A 14 44.43 12.17 -11.44
C GLU A 14 44.61 11.04 -10.42
N PRO A 15 44.10 11.19 -9.18
CA PRO A 15 44.32 10.21 -8.15
C PRO A 15 43.80 8.88 -8.67
N ALA A 16 44.70 7.90 -8.76
CA ALA A 16 44.42 6.56 -9.21
C ALA A 16 43.10 6.10 -8.58
N VAL A 17 42.07 5.94 -9.41
CA VAL A 17 40.70 5.59 -8.98
C VAL A 17 40.81 4.32 -8.14
N PRO A 18 40.68 4.40 -6.79
CA PRO A 18 40.94 3.25 -5.95
C PRO A 18 39.84 2.23 -6.20
N GLY A 19 40.24 1.08 -6.72
CA GLY A 19 39.53 -0.21 -6.72
C GLY A 19 38.01 -0.14 -6.89
N ARG A 20 37.54 -0.44 -8.11
CA ARG A 20 36.18 -0.99 -8.30
C ARG A 20 35.98 -2.10 -7.27
N ARG A 21 35.16 -1.84 -6.27
CA ARG A 21 34.72 -2.86 -5.32
C ARG A 21 34.01 -3.97 -6.09
N PRO A 22 34.01 -5.21 -5.56
CA PRO A 22 33.41 -6.35 -6.24
C PRO A 22 31.97 -6.05 -6.69
N GLU A 23 31.74 -6.18 -8.00
CA GLU A 23 30.48 -6.03 -8.72
C GLU A 23 29.22 -6.59 -8.01
N PRO A 24 29.22 -7.79 -7.38
CA PRO A 24 27.98 -8.37 -6.84
C PRO A 24 27.31 -7.54 -5.72
N VAL A 25 28.08 -6.78 -4.95
CA VAL A 25 27.55 -6.00 -3.82
C VAL A 25 26.79 -4.76 -4.30
N GLU A 26 27.15 -4.22 -5.46
CA GLU A 26 26.50 -3.06 -6.06
C GLU A 26 25.16 -3.42 -6.72
N TRP A 27 25.06 -4.62 -7.32
CA TRP A 27 23.79 -5.13 -7.86
C TRP A 27 22.74 -5.30 -6.77
N LEU A 28 23.11 -5.83 -5.61
CA LEU A 28 22.18 -6.00 -4.48
C LEU A 28 21.69 -4.64 -3.96
N ARG A 29 22.60 -3.65 -3.84
CA ARG A 29 22.24 -2.27 -3.46
C ARG A 29 21.24 -1.65 -4.43
N ARG A 30 21.46 -1.80 -5.74
CA ARG A 30 20.57 -1.27 -6.79
C ARG A 30 19.21 -1.98 -6.79
N GLY A 31 19.21 -3.30 -6.64
CA GLY A 31 17.97 -4.07 -6.50
C GLY A 31 17.15 -3.63 -5.30
N LEU A 32 17.81 -3.38 -4.17
CA LEU A 32 17.17 -2.89 -2.95
C LEU A 32 16.63 -1.46 -3.09
N LEU A 33 17.37 -0.56 -3.75
CA LEU A 33 16.89 0.78 -4.11
C LEU A 33 15.64 0.72 -4.99
N GLY A 34 15.65 -0.15 -6.01
CA GLY A 34 14.50 -0.38 -6.86
C GLY A 34 13.29 -0.89 -6.07
N LEU A 35 13.51 -1.89 -5.21
CA LEU A 35 12.48 -2.44 -4.33
C LEU A 35 11.86 -1.37 -3.42
N VAL A 36 12.69 -0.61 -2.70
CA VAL A 36 12.21 0.47 -1.81
C VAL A 36 11.42 1.51 -2.60
N THR A 37 11.87 1.89 -3.80
CA THR A 37 11.16 2.84 -4.66
C THR A 37 9.79 2.30 -5.06
N VAL A 38 9.70 1.02 -5.46
CA VAL A 38 8.43 0.37 -5.80
C VAL A 38 7.50 0.32 -4.59
N LEU A 39 8.00 -0.01 -3.40
CA LEU A 39 7.20 -0.06 -2.17
C LEU A 39 6.63 1.33 -1.80
N ILE A 40 7.42 2.39 -1.98
CA ILE A 40 6.99 3.77 -1.75
C ILE A 40 5.83 4.13 -2.69
N VAL A 41 5.94 3.78 -3.96
CA VAL A 41 4.91 4.06 -4.99
C VAL A 41 3.67 3.19 -4.79
N ALA A 42 3.84 1.93 -4.36
CA ALA A 42 2.74 1.01 -4.13
C ALA A 42 1.88 1.41 -2.93
N ARG A 43 2.48 1.99 -1.88
CA ARG A 43 1.77 2.32 -0.63
C ARG A 43 0.52 3.18 -0.82
N PRO A 44 0.56 4.32 -1.53
CA PRO A 44 -0.64 5.13 -1.70
C PRO A 44 -1.66 4.56 -2.69
N LEU A 45 -1.29 3.54 -3.48
CA LEU A 45 -2.24 2.85 -4.36
C LEU A 45 -3.10 1.85 -3.58
N VAL A 46 -2.66 1.42 -2.39
CA VAL A 46 -3.46 0.62 -1.49
C VAL A 46 -4.34 1.57 -0.68
N LEU A 47 -5.59 1.72 -1.11
CA LEU A 47 -6.61 2.51 -0.43
C LEU A 47 -6.75 2.03 1.03
N GLY A 48 -6.83 2.98 1.95
CA GLY A 48 -6.90 2.70 3.39
C GLY A 48 -8.06 1.78 3.72
N GLU A 49 -7.73 0.54 4.09
CA GLU A 49 -8.71 -0.46 4.46
C GLU A 49 -9.27 -0.23 5.86
N ASP A 50 -10.43 -0.81 6.13
CA ASP A 50 -11.02 -0.84 7.47
C ASP A 50 -10.06 -1.56 8.43
N PRO A 51 -9.39 -0.85 9.35
CA PRO A 51 -8.34 -1.41 10.20
C PRO A 51 -8.90 -2.45 11.19
N GLY A 52 -10.22 -2.58 11.29
CA GLY A 52 -10.89 -3.53 12.16
C GLY A 52 -11.17 -4.89 11.54
N LEU A 53 -10.90 -5.12 10.23
CA LEU A 53 -11.38 -6.32 9.51
C LEU A 53 -12.87 -6.58 9.79
N THR A 54 -13.66 -5.53 10.03
CA THR A 54 -15.05 -5.70 10.51
C THR A 54 -15.96 -6.13 9.38
N LEU A 55 -15.52 -5.92 8.14
CA LEU A 55 -16.15 -6.40 6.92
C LEU A 55 -15.46 -7.68 6.44
N PRO A 56 -16.22 -8.73 6.09
CA PRO A 56 -15.69 -10.00 5.59
C PRO A 56 -14.98 -9.91 4.22
N LEU A 57 -14.94 -8.73 3.61
CA LEU A 57 -14.25 -8.44 2.35
C LEU A 57 -12.96 -7.60 2.52
N SER A 58 -12.44 -7.45 3.74
CA SER A 58 -11.17 -6.74 3.91
C SER A 58 -10.05 -7.48 3.16
N ASP A 59 -9.33 -6.72 2.35
CA ASP A 59 -8.26 -7.19 1.49
C ASP A 59 -6.97 -7.33 2.34
N THR A 60 -6.05 -8.22 1.95
CA THR A 60 -4.84 -8.51 2.76
C THR A 60 -3.65 -7.67 2.28
N SER A 61 -3.91 -6.70 1.40
CA SER A 61 -2.90 -5.93 0.66
C SER A 61 -1.96 -5.13 1.56
N ASN A 62 -2.46 -4.52 2.64
CA ASN A 62 -1.62 -3.78 3.59
C ASN A 62 -0.65 -4.71 4.36
N LEU A 63 -1.05 -5.94 4.63
CA LEU A 63 -0.22 -6.93 5.31
C LEU A 63 0.92 -7.41 4.40
N ILE A 64 0.65 -7.59 3.10
CA ILE A 64 1.66 -7.90 2.09
C ILE A 64 2.70 -6.77 2.00
N LEU A 65 2.26 -5.51 1.96
CA LEU A 65 3.16 -4.36 1.97
C LEU A 65 4.08 -4.33 3.19
N THR A 66 3.51 -4.57 4.37
CA THR A 66 4.27 -4.63 5.62
C THR A 66 5.31 -5.76 5.58
N LEU A 67 4.94 -6.94 5.07
CA LEU A 67 5.86 -8.07 4.91
C LEU A 67 6.99 -7.73 3.92
N LEU A 68 6.69 -7.08 2.80
CA LEU A 68 7.68 -6.63 1.83
C LEU A 68 8.67 -5.63 2.44
N TRP A 69 8.21 -4.72 3.31
CA TRP A 69 9.09 -3.82 4.06
C TRP A 69 10.04 -4.59 4.99
N LEU A 70 9.53 -5.62 5.69
CA LEU A 70 10.36 -6.48 6.53
C LEU A 70 11.42 -7.22 5.69
N ILE A 71 11.02 -7.80 4.55
CA ILE A 71 11.95 -8.46 3.61
C ILE A 71 13.02 -7.48 3.11
N ALA A 72 12.62 -6.25 2.75
CA ALA A 72 13.57 -5.22 2.34
C ALA A 72 14.58 -4.89 3.46
N THR A 73 14.13 -4.79 4.71
CA THR A 73 15.05 -4.56 5.83
C THR A 73 15.98 -5.72 6.13
N VAL A 74 15.51 -6.96 6.01
CA VAL A 74 16.37 -8.15 6.15
C VAL A 74 17.39 -8.20 5.02
N GLY A 75 16.97 -7.93 3.78
CA GLY A 75 17.86 -7.83 2.62
C GLY A 75 18.92 -6.74 2.78
N TRP A 76 18.53 -5.58 3.31
CA TRP A 76 19.45 -4.52 3.68
C TRP A 76 20.46 -4.94 4.75
N ALA A 77 19.99 -5.55 5.84
CA ALA A 77 20.85 -5.99 6.93
C ALA A 77 21.86 -7.04 6.43
N ALA A 78 21.41 -8.00 5.62
CA ALA A 78 22.27 -9.01 4.99
C ALA A 78 23.32 -8.35 4.07
N TRP A 79 22.90 -7.40 3.23
CA TRP A 79 23.82 -6.63 2.38
C TRP A 79 24.88 -5.91 3.21
N ARG A 80 24.48 -5.26 4.31
CA ARG A 80 25.40 -4.50 5.18
C ARG A 80 26.40 -5.42 5.89
N LEU A 81 25.96 -6.60 6.34
CA LEU A 81 26.83 -7.62 6.92
C LEU A 81 27.87 -8.13 5.90
N LEU A 82 27.46 -8.33 4.65
CA LEU A 82 28.35 -8.76 3.56
C LEU A 82 29.33 -7.66 3.12
N ALA A 83 28.87 -6.42 3.05
CA ALA A 83 29.67 -5.27 2.63
C ALA A 83 30.71 -4.82 3.69
N ARG A 84 30.55 -5.26 4.96
CA ARG A 84 31.42 -4.91 6.11
C ARG A 84 31.64 -3.41 6.30
N GLU A 85 30.72 -2.58 5.85
CA GLU A 85 30.78 -1.14 6.05
C GLU A 85 30.31 -0.79 7.47
N GLY A 86 31.16 -0.13 8.26
CA GLY A 86 30.90 0.19 9.66
C GLY A 86 30.21 1.54 9.93
N SER A 87 29.94 2.34 8.89
CA SER A 87 29.38 3.68 9.06
C SER A 87 27.87 3.63 9.32
N TRP A 88 27.49 3.65 10.59
CA TRP A 88 26.09 3.77 11.00
C TRP A 88 25.69 5.24 11.10
N HIS A 89 24.77 5.69 10.25
CA HIS A 89 24.22 7.03 10.33
C HIS A 89 22.92 7.00 11.14
N VAL A 90 23.00 7.11 12.48
CA VAL A 90 21.82 7.30 13.33
C VAL A 90 21.60 8.79 13.58
N GLY A 91 20.41 9.31 13.26
CA GLY A 91 19.98 10.66 13.57
C GLY A 91 18.97 10.72 14.73
N LEU A 92 18.84 11.90 15.34
CA LEU A 92 17.80 12.18 16.35
C LEU A 92 16.38 11.88 15.85
N VAL A 93 16.13 12.09 14.55
CA VAL A 93 14.84 11.82 13.92
C VAL A 93 14.48 10.33 13.98
N GLU A 94 15.45 9.45 13.73
CA GLU A 94 15.22 7.99 13.78
C GLU A 94 14.99 7.54 15.22
N ALA A 95 15.72 8.10 16.18
CA ALA A 95 15.50 7.83 17.60
C ALA A 95 14.09 8.27 18.05
N GLY A 96 13.65 9.48 17.64
CA GLY A 96 12.31 9.98 17.93
C GLY A 96 11.23 9.09 17.32
N LEU A 97 11.39 8.68 16.06
CA LEU A 97 10.43 7.82 15.38
C LEU A 97 10.40 6.42 15.98
N LEU A 98 11.55 5.85 16.34
CA LEU A 98 11.64 4.58 17.05
C LEU A 98 10.93 4.67 18.41
N ALA A 99 11.09 5.78 19.14
CA ALA A 99 10.39 6.01 20.39
C ALA A 99 8.87 6.08 20.18
N THR A 100 8.39 6.70 19.10
CA THR A 100 6.97 6.68 18.72
C THR A 100 6.49 5.25 18.46
N VAL A 101 7.22 4.46 17.66
CA VAL A 101 6.86 3.06 17.39
C VAL A 101 6.76 2.26 18.69
N VAL A 102 7.77 2.36 19.56
CA VAL A 102 7.77 1.70 20.87
C VAL A 102 6.58 2.15 21.71
N SER A 103 6.25 3.45 21.71
CA SER A 103 5.09 3.99 22.43
C SER A 103 3.76 3.40 21.93
N VAL A 104 3.60 3.22 20.62
CA VAL A 104 2.42 2.56 20.04
C VAL A 104 2.35 1.10 20.48
N PHE A 105 3.45 0.34 20.41
CA PHE A 105 3.49 -1.06 20.87
C PHE A 105 3.20 -1.20 22.36
N VAL A 106 3.75 -0.32 23.19
CA VAL A 106 3.46 -0.28 24.63
C VAL A 106 1.97 -0.01 24.87
N SER A 107 1.36 0.87 24.08
CA SER A 107 -0.08 1.16 24.17
C SER A 107 -0.95 -0.09 23.90
N VAL A 108 -0.49 -1.00 23.04
CA VAL A 108 -1.16 -2.30 22.77
C VAL A 108 -0.90 -3.33 23.87
N ALA A 109 0.26 -3.29 24.53
CA ALA A 109 0.65 -4.25 25.57
C ALA A 109 -0.06 -4.02 26.91
N LEU A 110 -0.60 -2.82 27.15
CA LEU A 110 -1.30 -2.52 28.40
C LEU A 110 -2.59 -3.34 28.52
N PRO A 111 -2.85 -3.97 29.68
CA PRO A 111 -4.06 -4.75 29.91
C PRO A 111 -5.27 -3.82 29.95
N ARG A 112 -5.95 -3.69 28.81
CA ARG A 112 -7.21 -2.97 28.69
C ARG A 112 -8.28 -3.91 28.13
N PRO A 113 -9.54 -3.82 28.60
CA PRO A 113 -10.65 -4.65 28.15
C PRO A 113 -11.20 -4.18 26.79
N TYR A 114 -10.37 -4.17 25.74
CA TYR A 114 -10.81 -3.80 24.39
C TYR A 114 -10.92 -5.02 23.48
N ILE A 115 -12.07 -5.11 22.81
CA ILE A 115 -12.40 -6.08 21.75
C ILE A 115 -11.51 -5.87 20.49
N TYR A 116 -10.78 -4.75 20.40
CA TYR A 116 -10.03 -4.32 19.20
C TYR A 116 -8.50 -4.54 19.26
N ARG A 117 -8.01 -5.49 20.06
CA ARG A 117 -6.56 -5.73 20.21
C ARG A 117 -5.85 -6.05 18.89
N HIS A 118 -6.53 -6.78 18.00
CA HIS A 118 -5.98 -7.15 16.68
C HIS A 118 -5.76 -5.93 15.79
N ALA A 119 -6.73 -5.03 15.71
CA ALA A 119 -6.62 -3.78 14.93
C ALA A 119 -5.44 -2.92 15.44
N ALA A 120 -5.30 -2.79 16.76
CA ALA A 120 -4.21 -2.01 17.34
C ALA A 120 -2.81 -2.61 17.03
N LEU A 121 -2.72 -3.94 16.99
CA LEU A 121 -1.48 -4.64 16.63
C LEU A 121 -1.14 -4.44 15.15
N LEU A 122 -2.12 -4.51 14.25
CA LEU A 122 -1.93 -4.20 12.81
C LEU A 122 -1.43 -2.77 12.60
N VAL A 123 -2.06 -1.79 13.25
CA VAL A 123 -1.61 -0.39 13.20
C VAL A 123 -0.18 -0.24 13.73
N SER A 124 0.18 -0.96 14.80
CA SER A 124 1.55 -0.94 15.34
C SER A 124 2.58 -1.44 14.33
N TRP A 125 2.28 -2.52 13.60
CA TRP A 125 3.13 -3.00 12.52
C TRP A 125 3.24 -2.01 11.36
N GLU A 126 2.18 -1.27 11.08
CA GLU A 126 2.21 -0.23 10.06
C GLU A 126 3.15 0.92 10.45
N TRP A 127 3.11 1.35 11.72
CA TRP A 127 4.07 2.32 12.27
C TRP A 127 5.51 1.82 12.20
N LEU A 128 5.73 0.53 12.47
CA LEU A 128 7.04 -0.08 12.29
C LEU A 128 7.48 -0.02 10.81
N ALA A 129 6.60 -0.35 9.87
CA ALA A 129 6.92 -0.28 8.43
C ALA A 129 7.29 1.15 8.00
N PHE A 130 6.62 2.19 8.52
CA PHE A 130 7.01 3.59 8.28
C PHE A 130 8.41 3.92 8.82
N PHE A 131 8.72 3.47 10.03
CA PHE A 131 10.05 3.63 10.60
C PHE A 131 11.11 2.95 9.73
N LEU A 132 10.87 1.70 9.32
CA LEU A 132 11.76 0.94 8.45
C LEU A 132 11.95 1.62 7.09
N ALA A 133 10.89 2.18 6.52
CA ALA A 133 10.96 2.92 5.27
C ALA A 133 11.87 4.14 5.35
N LEU A 134 11.66 5.00 6.35
CA LEU A 134 12.49 6.19 6.55
C LEU A 134 13.93 5.83 6.87
N PHE A 135 14.13 4.82 7.72
CA PHE A 135 15.44 4.29 8.04
C PHE A 135 16.17 3.80 6.79
N LEU A 136 15.53 2.96 5.96
CA LEU A 136 16.13 2.45 4.73
C LEU A 136 16.46 3.57 3.75
N ILE A 137 15.56 4.53 3.53
CA ILE A 137 15.82 5.66 2.64
C ILE A 137 17.07 6.42 3.09
N ARG A 138 17.20 6.68 4.40
CA ARG A 138 18.35 7.42 4.95
C ARG A 138 19.66 6.64 4.84
N GLN A 139 19.63 5.32 5.04
CA GLN A 139 20.83 4.49 4.91
C GLN A 139 21.23 4.24 3.45
N LEU A 140 20.28 4.18 2.51
CA LEU A 140 20.55 3.93 1.08
C LEU A 140 20.95 5.20 0.32
N ALA A 141 20.32 6.32 0.64
CA ALA A 141 20.52 7.60 -0.06
C ALA A 141 21.69 8.40 0.54
N THR A 142 22.85 7.76 0.70
CA THR A 142 24.08 8.42 1.16
C THR A 142 24.75 9.27 0.08
N ARG A 143 24.42 9.04 -1.20
CA ARG A 143 24.93 9.82 -2.34
C ARG A 143 23.89 10.84 -2.80
N GLU A 144 24.34 12.05 -3.14
CA GLU A 144 23.48 13.15 -3.62
C GLU A 144 22.67 12.75 -4.86
N GLU A 145 23.27 11.99 -5.78
CA GLU A 145 22.57 11.50 -6.98
C GLU A 145 21.38 10.59 -6.64
N ASP A 146 21.55 9.71 -5.64
CA ASP A 146 20.51 8.77 -5.22
C ASP A 146 19.40 9.50 -4.45
N GLN A 147 19.75 10.51 -3.66
CA GLN A 147 18.78 11.38 -2.97
C GLN A 147 17.86 12.10 -3.95
N ASN A 148 18.43 12.69 -5.01
CA ASN A 148 17.64 13.41 -6.02
C ASN A 148 16.65 12.48 -6.75
N ARG A 149 17.06 11.24 -7.04
CA ARG A 149 16.19 10.24 -7.69
C ARG A 149 15.05 9.81 -6.78
N VAL A 150 15.33 9.51 -5.52
CA VAL A 150 14.30 9.13 -4.54
C VAL A 150 13.35 10.29 -4.30
N LEU A 151 13.86 11.52 -4.18
CA LEU A 151 13.04 12.72 -4.05
C LEU A 151 12.12 12.93 -5.25
N ALA A 152 12.64 12.77 -6.47
CA ALA A 152 11.83 12.86 -7.68
C ALA A 152 10.70 11.80 -7.70
N ALA A 153 11.00 10.56 -7.31
CA ALA A 153 10.00 9.50 -7.23
C ALA A 153 8.94 9.80 -6.14
N LEU A 154 9.35 10.34 -5.00
CA LEU A 154 8.44 10.77 -3.93
C LEU A 154 7.52 11.90 -4.40
N LEU A 155 8.07 12.92 -5.05
CA LEU A 155 7.28 14.03 -5.60
C LEU A 155 6.29 13.55 -6.67
N ALA A 156 6.73 12.67 -7.58
CA ALA A 156 5.85 12.06 -8.57
C ALA A 156 4.70 11.29 -7.92
N SER A 157 4.98 10.54 -6.85
CA SER A 157 3.98 9.81 -6.08
C SER A 157 2.98 10.76 -5.43
N VAL A 158 3.46 11.82 -4.77
CA VAL A 158 2.60 12.83 -4.13
C VAL A 158 1.68 13.51 -5.16
N VAL A 159 2.21 13.89 -6.33
CA VAL A 159 1.42 14.50 -7.41
C VAL A 159 0.37 13.52 -7.94
N SER A 160 0.75 12.27 -8.21
CA SER A 160 -0.17 11.23 -8.69
C SER A 160 -1.33 11.00 -7.73
N VAL A 161 -1.02 10.86 -6.43
CA VAL A 161 -2.02 10.64 -5.38
C VAL A 161 -2.93 11.85 -5.19
N SER A 162 -2.36 13.07 -5.27
CA SER A 162 -3.15 14.30 -5.19
C SER A 162 -4.13 14.42 -6.35
N ALA A 163 -3.69 14.10 -7.58
CA ALA A 163 -4.54 14.08 -8.76
C ALA A 163 -5.66 13.03 -8.62
N TYR A 164 -5.33 11.85 -8.12
CA TYR A 164 -6.31 10.79 -7.86
C TYR A 164 -7.33 11.21 -6.79
N GLY A 165 -6.88 11.79 -5.68
CA GLY A 165 -7.79 12.30 -4.63
C GLY A 165 -8.72 13.40 -5.14
N LEU A 166 -8.23 14.29 -6.00
CA LEU A 166 -9.06 15.30 -6.65
C LEU A 166 -10.11 14.67 -7.57
N TYR A 167 -9.73 13.65 -8.33
CA TYR A 167 -10.66 12.87 -9.16
C TYR A 167 -11.74 12.18 -8.32
N GLN A 168 -11.35 11.52 -7.22
CA GLN A 168 -12.31 10.89 -6.30
C GLN A 168 -13.31 11.91 -5.77
N TYR A 169 -12.82 13.07 -5.33
CA TYR A 169 -13.67 14.13 -4.78
C TYR A 169 -14.64 14.71 -5.80
N THR A 170 -14.17 14.99 -7.01
CA THR A 170 -14.95 15.70 -8.04
C THR A 170 -15.86 14.79 -8.85
N VAL A 171 -15.50 13.52 -9.05
CA VAL A 171 -16.19 12.59 -9.95
C VAL A 171 -16.78 11.39 -9.23
N GLU A 172 -16.01 10.66 -8.43
CA GLU A 172 -16.48 9.40 -7.83
C GLU A 172 -17.49 9.63 -6.70
N LEU A 173 -17.18 10.48 -5.72
CA LEU A 173 -18.05 10.70 -4.56
C LEU A 173 -19.43 11.25 -4.94
N PRO A 174 -19.57 12.22 -5.87
CA PRO A 174 -20.89 12.67 -6.31
C PRO A 174 -21.70 11.58 -7.00
N ARG A 175 -21.07 10.73 -7.83
CA ARG A 175 -21.72 9.60 -8.50
C ARG A 175 -22.22 8.56 -7.49
N LEU A 176 -21.41 8.22 -6.49
CA LEU A 176 -21.79 7.32 -5.39
C LEU A 176 -22.95 7.86 -4.55
N ARG A 177 -23.00 9.18 -4.32
CA ARG A 177 -24.13 9.82 -3.63
C ARG A 177 -25.42 9.74 -4.45
N GLN A 178 -25.32 9.87 -5.78
CA GLN A 178 -26.50 9.77 -6.65
C GLN A 178 -27.03 8.33 -6.70
N SER A 179 -26.15 7.34 -6.79
CA SER A 179 -26.56 5.92 -6.86
C SER A 179 -27.25 5.45 -5.57
N THR A 180 -26.75 5.86 -4.40
CA THR A 180 -27.37 5.55 -3.10
C THR A 180 -28.76 6.18 -2.96
N VAL A 181 -28.93 7.45 -3.35
CA VAL A 181 -30.23 8.13 -3.33
C VAL A 181 -31.24 7.46 -4.28
N THR A 182 -30.81 7.02 -5.47
CA THR A 182 -31.69 6.31 -6.40
C THR A 182 -32.08 4.92 -5.86
N ALA A 183 -31.15 4.20 -5.26
CA ALA A 183 -31.41 2.88 -4.66
C ALA A 183 -32.39 2.99 -3.48
N GLU A 184 -32.22 4.01 -2.63
CA GLU A 184 -33.14 4.26 -1.51
C GLU A 184 -34.53 4.67 -1.99
N ARG A 185 -34.63 5.47 -3.06
CA ARG A 185 -35.92 5.80 -3.67
C ARG A 185 -36.60 4.57 -4.25
N ALA A 186 -35.85 3.70 -4.92
CA ALA A 186 -36.37 2.46 -5.46
C ALA A 186 -36.87 1.52 -4.35
N SER A 187 -36.09 1.32 -3.28
CA SER A 187 -36.50 0.47 -2.16
C SER A 187 -37.73 1.03 -1.43
N ARG A 188 -37.83 2.36 -1.27
CA ARG A 188 -39.04 3.00 -0.71
C ARG A 188 -40.26 2.85 -1.61
N ALA A 189 -40.12 3.02 -2.93
CA ALA A 189 -41.21 2.84 -3.87
C ALA A 189 -41.73 1.39 -3.86
N VAL A 190 -40.82 0.40 -3.83
CA VAL A 190 -41.17 -1.01 -3.67
C VAL A 190 -41.86 -1.25 -2.31
N GLY A 191 -41.36 -0.67 -1.23
CA GLY A 191 -42.00 -0.77 0.09
C GLY A 191 -43.43 -0.21 0.13
N LEU A 192 -43.69 0.92 -0.55
CA LEU A 192 -45.03 1.53 -0.64
C LEU A 192 -45.99 0.68 -1.49
N LEU A 193 -45.52 0.13 -2.61
CA LEU A 193 -46.34 -0.76 -3.45
C LEU A 193 -46.68 -2.06 -2.72
N SER A 194 -45.72 -2.63 -1.98
CA SER A 194 -45.95 -3.80 -1.13
C SER A 194 -46.89 -3.54 0.05
N GLY A 195 -46.99 -2.30 0.54
CA GLY A 195 -47.95 -1.93 1.59
C GLY A 195 -49.38 -1.74 1.09
N LEU A 196 -49.57 -1.44 -0.20
CA LEU A 196 -50.89 -1.28 -0.84
C LEU A 196 -51.44 -2.61 -1.38
N ALA A 197 -50.55 -3.54 -1.76
CA ALA A 197 -50.92 -4.90 -2.09
C ALA A 197 -51.13 -5.68 -0.78
N GLY A 198 -52.38 -6.00 -0.43
CA GLY A 198 -52.70 -6.80 0.76
C GLY A 198 -51.88 -8.10 0.86
N PRO A 199 -51.89 -8.77 2.03
CA PRO A 199 -50.92 -9.81 2.45
C PRO A 199 -50.78 -11.03 1.51
N LEU A 200 -51.63 -11.15 0.48
CA LEU A 200 -51.58 -12.24 -0.49
C LEU A 200 -50.57 -12.04 -1.63
N GLN A 201 -50.00 -10.84 -1.84
CA GLN A 201 -48.97 -10.60 -2.87
C GLN A 201 -47.53 -10.51 -2.34
N ALA A 202 -47.33 -10.37 -1.02
CA ALA A 202 -46.00 -10.31 -0.39
C ALA A 202 -45.15 -11.58 -0.63
N ALA A 203 -45.80 -12.72 -0.88
CA ALA A 203 -45.13 -13.97 -1.20
C ALA A 203 -44.45 -13.99 -2.59
N VAL A 204 -44.85 -13.12 -3.52
CA VAL A 204 -44.36 -13.15 -4.91
C VAL A 204 -43.17 -12.19 -5.13
N VAL A 205 -43.12 -11.05 -4.44
CA VAL A 205 -42.08 -10.02 -4.66
C VAL A 205 -40.77 -10.32 -3.95
N THR A 206 -40.82 -11.06 -2.83
CA THR A 206 -39.61 -11.50 -2.10
C THR A 206 -38.75 -12.49 -2.90
N VAL A 207 -39.31 -13.08 -3.97
CA VAL A 207 -38.61 -14.02 -4.86
C VAL A 207 -37.93 -13.31 -6.05
N GLY A 208 -38.24 -12.02 -6.30
CA GLY A 208 -37.81 -11.33 -7.52
C GLY A 208 -36.59 -10.42 -7.42
N VAL A 209 -36.02 -10.21 -6.23
CA VAL A 209 -34.93 -9.22 -5.99
C VAL A 209 -33.57 -9.91 -5.79
N GLN A 210 -33.43 -11.14 -6.27
CA GLN A 210 -32.17 -11.88 -6.24
C GLN A 210 -31.67 -11.99 -7.68
N THR A 211 -31.14 -10.90 -8.22
CA THR A 211 -30.59 -10.79 -9.58
C THR A 211 -29.28 -11.58 -9.79
N GLU A 212 -28.92 -12.49 -8.88
CA GLU A 212 -27.96 -13.57 -9.12
C GLU A 212 -28.66 -14.92 -9.42
N ASP A 213 -29.99 -15.00 -9.28
CA ASP A 213 -30.80 -16.18 -9.62
C ASP A 213 -31.24 -16.23 -11.09
N GLU A 214 -30.90 -15.26 -11.96
CA GLU A 214 -31.25 -15.34 -13.38
C GLU A 214 -30.47 -16.47 -14.09
N GLU A 215 -29.22 -16.70 -13.67
CA GLU A 215 -28.40 -17.81 -14.17
C GLU A 215 -28.88 -19.16 -13.60
N LEU A 216 -29.23 -19.21 -12.30
CA LEU A 216 -29.82 -20.39 -11.67
C LEU A 216 -31.22 -20.72 -12.21
N ALA A 217 -32.06 -19.71 -12.46
CA ALA A 217 -33.37 -19.87 -13.07
C ALA A 217 -33.26 -20.37 -14.51
N SER A 218 -32.27 -19.89 -15.28
CA SER A 218 -31.99 -20.41 -16.63
C SER A 218 -31.50 -21.86 -16.60
N GLN A 219 -30.69 -22.25 -15.60
CA GLN A 219 -30.23 -23.64 -15.43
C GLN A 219 -31.36 -24.57 -14.97
N VAL A 220 -32.23 -24.12 -14.06
CA VAL A 220 -33.39 -24.90 -13.59
C VAL A 220 -34.42 -25.07 -14.71
N ALA A 221 -34.68 -24.03 -15.50
CA ALA A 221 -35.54 -24.12 -16.68
C ALA A 221 -35.00 -25.12 -17.72
N ARG A 222 -33.68 -25.15 -17.96
CA ARG A 222 -33.05 -26.16 -18.81
C ARG A 222 -33.21 -27.59 -18.27
N ARG A 223 -32.96 -27.82 -16.97
CA ARG A 223 -33.13 -29.15 -16.37
C ARG A 223 -34.57 -29.65 -16.43
N LEU A 224 -35.55 -28.78 -16.25
CA LEU A 224 -36.97 -29.16 -16.34
C LEU A 224 -37.37 -29.51 -17.78
N GLN A 225 -36.80 -28.82 -18.77
CA GLN A 225 -37.05 -29.12 -20.18
C GLN A 225 -36.40 -30.44 -20.62
N GLU A 226 -35.19 -30.75 -20.13
CA GLU A 226 -34.55 -32.05 -20.35
C GLU A 226 -35.33 -33.20 -19.71
N HIS A 227 -35.89 -33.01 -18.51
CA HIS A 227 -36.68 -34.04 -17.84
C HIS A 227 -37.98 -34.36 -18.59
N ASN A 228 -38.67 -33.36 -19.15
CA ASN A 228 -39.91 -33.58 -19.90
C ASN A 228 -39.72 -34.36 -21.21
N HIS A 229 -38.53 -34.30 -21.83
CA HIS A 229 -38.23 -35.10 -23.02
C HIS A 229 -37.88 -36.56 -22.71
N ALA A 230 -37.56 -36.90 -21.45
CA ALA A 230 -37.26 -38.27 -21.05
C ALA A 230 -38.50 -39.12 -20.75
N PHE A 231 -39.68 -38.51 -20.62
CA PHE A 231 -40.94 -39.18 -20.25
C PHE A 231 -42.00 -39.17 -21.37
N ALA A 232 -41.64 -38.77 -22.59
CA ALA A 232 -42.47 -38.88 -23.80
C ALA A 232 -41.90 -39.94 -24.74
#